data_AF-A0A7S2HZR1-F1
#
_entry.id   AF-A0A7S2HZR1-F1
#
_cell.length_a   1.000
_cell.length_b   1.000
_cell.length_c   1.000
_cell.angle_alpha   90.00
_cell.angle_beta   90.00
_cell.angle_gamma   90.00
#
_symmetry.space_group_name_H-M   'P 1'
#
loop_
_entity.id
_entity.type
_entity.pdbx_description
1 polymer ?
#
loop_
_entity_poly.entity_id
_entity_poly.type
_entity_poly.pdbx_seq_one_letter_code
_entity_poly.pdbx_strand_id
1 'polypeptide(L)'
;LLTLVMLCPQALFELGVKSPAALITELEANTQLGVWNLSHVKDFRCPRQGRFATPDQRNASRRSRFKQGDGLLYYQHLRKAGGSSFCALVRDNLGKQVTPDYYCMIDDAGRLSTPPWNNSEALLTMVTTSRYRVMFNEWDVFPPGAAGMVQMENVLYASTFRDPADRWYSQYRFEHLEHRDRTKLSEVRPFSDWYSRWVSLLGLNYYVKTFLPQPLDYSSSSHFSDFYWTYIQRRNTRICWPEFLSVLLVLQRFDLLLVQEWLRDAGSELADTLGWSVKPRVVLPHSKPRGSQRASATEEEKHFMRRIREENWMDVLLFQWIKRIVAERTVCTVAL
;
A
#
# COMPACT_ATOMS: atom_id res chain seq x y z
N LEU A 1 -38.01 10.99 -4.49
CA LEU A 1 -37.39 10.77 -3.17
C LEU A 1 -36.15 9.92 -3.36
N LEU A 2 -35.03 10.58 -3.69
CA LEU A 2 -33.72 9.95 -3.83
C LEU A 2 -33.14 9.83 -2.42
N THR A 3 -33.06 8.60 -1.93
CA THR A 3 -32.38 8.25 -0.69
C THR A 3 -30.93 8.68 -0.83
N LEU A 4 -30.56 9.79 -0.16
CA LEU A 4 -29.19 10.08 0.22
C LEU A 4 -28.74 8.93 1.14
N VAL A 5 -28.22 7.87 0.53
CA VAL A 5 -27.48 6.85 1.26
C VAL A 5 -26.25 7.56 1.81
N MET A 6 -26.27 7.81 3.11
CA MET A 6 -25.10 8.27 3.85
C MET A 6 -23.90 7.39 3.47
N LEU A 7 -22.75 8.04 3.27
CA LEU A 7 -21.44 7.43 3.10
C LEU A 7 -21.14 6.54 4.32
N CYS A 8 -21.60 5.30 4.30
CA CYS A 8 -21.36 4.35 5.37
C CYS A 8 -20.34 3.33 4.88
N PRO A 9 -19.08 3.43 5.32
CA PRO A 9 -18.02 2.50 4.90
C PRO A 9 -18.37 1.06 5.27
N GLN A 10 -19.16 0.89 6.34
CA GLN A 10 -19.75 -0.37 6.74
C GLN A 10 -20.70 -0.96 5.70
N ALA A 11 -21.54 -0.13 5.04
CA ALA A 11 -22.47 -0.63 4.02
C ALA A 11 -21.73 -1.19 2.80
N LEU A 12 -20.64 -0.53 2.37
CA LEU A 12 -19.76 -1.06 1.30
C LEU A 12 -19.05 -2.35 1.73
N PHE A 13 -18.58 -2.42 2.98
CA PHE A 13 -17.99 -3.65 3.52
C PHE A 13 -19.02 -4.79 3.55
N GLU A 14 -20.22 -4.55 4.06
CA GLU A 14 -21.31 -5.52 4.10
C GLU A 14 -21.75 -5.95 2.69
N LEU A 15 -21.76 -5.03 1.72
CA LEU A 15 -21.98 -5.35 0.31
C LEU A 15 -20.90 -6.29 -0.21
N GLY A 16 -19.62 -6.02 0.08
CA GLY A 16 -18.50 -6.90 -0.28
C GLY A 16 -18.59 -8.30 0.34
N VAL A 17 -19.03 -8.38 1.61
CA VAL A 17 -19.27 -9.68 2.27
C VAL A 17 -20.41 -10.47 1.58
N LYS A 18 -21.49 -9.78 1.18
CA LYS A 18 -22.64 -10.41 0.52
C LYS A 18 -22.37 -10.77 -0.94
N SER A 19 -21.73 -9.86 -1.67
CA SER A 19 -21.43 -9.99 -3.10
C SER A 19 -20.23 -9.10 -3.48
N PRO A 20 -19.03 -9.68 -3.56
CA PRO A 20 -17.84 -8.96 -4.05
C PRO A 20 -18.06 -8.32 -5.42
N ALA A 21 -18.71 -9.02 -6.35
CA ALA A 21 -19.02 -8.49 -7.69
C ALA A 21 -19.93 -7.25 -7.66
N ALA A 22 -20.94 -7.25 -6.77
CA ALA A 22 -21.79 -6.08 -6.60
C ALA A 22 -21.02 -4.90 -6.00
N LEU A 23 -20.14 -5.15 -5.03
CA LEU A 23 -19.25 -4.12 -4.50
C LEU A 23 -18.33 -3.53 -5.58
N ILE A 24 -17.68 -4.36 -6.39
CA ILE A 24 -16.83 -3.88 -7.48
C ILE A 24 -17.63 -3.02 -8.46
N THR A 25 -18.86 -3.43 -8.80
CA THR A 25 -19.76 -2.66 -9.67
C THR A 25 -20.14 -1.30 -9.05
N GLU A 26 -20.45 -1.28 -7.75
CA GLU A 26 -20.76 -0.03 -7.03
C GLU A 26 -19.54 0.92 -6.98
N LEU A 27 -18.35 0.39 -6.77
CA LEU A 27 -17.11 1.18 -6.77
C LEU A 27 -16.80 1.72 -8.18
N GLU A 28 -16.98 0.92 -9.23
CA GLU A 28 -16.80 1.30 -10.64
C GLU A 28 -17.78 2.39 -11.10
N ALA A 29 -19.04 2.29 -10.66
CA ALA A 29 -20.06 3.31 -10.88
C ALA A 29 -19.69 4.65 -10.23
N ASN A 30 -18.70 4.66 -9.33
CA ASN A 30 -18.09 5.84 -8.74
C ASN A 30 -19.07 6.72 -7.95
N THR A 31 -20.13 6.11 -7.42
CA THR A 31 -21.27 6.78 -6.78
C THR A 31 -20.95 7.28 -5.38
N GLN A 32 -20.25 6.46 -4.58
CA GLN A 32 -20.01 6.76 -3.17
C GLN A 32 -18.64 7.41 -2.92
N LEU A 33 -17.56 6.77 -3.38
CA LEU A 33 -16.20 7.24 -3.10
C LEU A 33 -15.70 8.31 -4.09
N GLY A 34 -16.24 8.35 -5.31
CA GLY A 34 -15.92 9.40 -6.28
C GLY A 34 -14.48 9.42 -6.79
N VAL A 35 -13.71 8.34 -6.60
CA VAL A 35 -12.27 8.26 -6.95
C VAL A 35 -11.88 7.17 -7.96
N TRP A 36 -12.81 6.30 -8.38
CA TRP A 36 -12.49 5.15 -9.23
C TRP A 36 -11.88 5.59 -10.57
N ASN A 37 -12.58 6.49 -11.29
CA ASN A 37 -12.23 6.93 -12.65
C ASN A 37 -11.29 8.15 -12.69
N LEU A 38 -10.64 8.51 -11.58
CA LEU A 38 -9.77 9.69 -11.56
C LEU A 38 -8.38 9.37 -12.10
N SER A 39 -8.04 10.01 -13.22
CA SER A 39 -6.69 9.95 -13.81
C SER A 39 -5.70 10.81 -13.03
N HIS A 40 -6.14 11.97 -12.54
CA HIS A 40 -5.34 12.87 -11.71
C HIS A 40 -6.05 13.14 -10.39
N VAL A 41 -5.27 13.26 -9.32
CA VAL A 41 -5.81 13.58 -7.99
C VAL A 41 -6.48 14.96 -7.98
N LYS A 42 -6.01 15.88 -8.83
CA LYS A 42 -6.52 17.25 -8.96
C LYS A 42 -7.93 17.35 -9.55
N ASP A 43 -8.37 16.31 -10.26
CA ASP A 43 -9.72 16.24 -10.84
C ASP A 43 -10.79 15.91 -9.79
N PHE A 44 -10.35 15.52 -8.59
CA PHE A 44 -11.24 15.22 -7.48
C PHE A 44 -12.03 16.45 -7.04
N ARG A 45 -13.35 16.29 -6.87
CA ARG A 45 -14.22 17.35 -6.37
C ARG A 45 -14.45 17.16 -4.88
N CYS A 46 -14.03 18.15 -4.10
CA CYS A 46 -14.20 18.11 -2.66
C CYS A 46 -15.69 18.01 -2.28
N PRO A 47 -16.11 16.99 -1.49
CA PRO A 47 -17.50 16.90 -1.05
C PRO A 47 -17.82 18.01 -0.02
N ARG A 48 -19.08 18.46 0.02
CA ARG A 48 -19.54 19.40 1.06
C ARG A 48 -19.66 18.76 2.44
N GLN A 49 -19.99 17.46 2.49
CA GLN A 49 -20.21 16.67 3.71
C GLN A 49 -19.58 15.28 3.56
N GLY A 50 -19.36 14.59 4.69
CA GLY A 50 -18.82 13.23 4.68
C GLY A 50 -17.36 13.14 4.19
N ARG A 51 -16.54 14.14 4.56
CA ARG A 51 -15.09 14.07 4.37
C ARG A 51 -14.50 13.01 5.29
N PHE A 52 -13.62 12.16 4.76
CA PHE A 52 -12.94 11.10 5.50
C PHE A 52 -11.62 11.59 6.10
N ALA A 53 -10.96 12.55 5.49
CA ALA A 53 -9.68 13.10 5.95
C ALA A 53 -9.83 14.35 6.84
N THR A 54 -11.05 14.69 7.28
CA THR A 54 -11.32 15.85 8.15
C THR A 54 -11.97 15.41 9.47
N PRO A 55 -11.46 15.82 10.63
CA PRO A 55 -10.23 16.60 10.83
C PRO A 55 -8.97 15.82 10.39
N ASP A 56 -7.92 16.54 9.99
CA ASP A 56 -6.64 15.92 9.65
C ASP A 56 -6.03 15.32 10.92
N GLN A 57 -5.92 13.99 10.97
CA GLN A 57 -5.38 13.25 12.11
C GLN A 57 -3.86 13.08 12.05
N ARG A 58 -3.19 13.64 11.03
CA ARG A 58 -1.71 13.60 10.93
C ARG A 58 -1.08 14.51 11.96
N ASN A 59 0.12 14.16 12.41
CA ASN A 59 0.82 14.96 13.40
C ASN A 59 1.74 16.00 12.72
N ALA A 60 1.33 17.27 12.75
CA ALA A 60 2.09 18.36 12.17
C ALA A 60 3.48 18.55 12.80
N SER A 61 3.64 18.27 14.10
CA SER A 61 4.94 18.42 14.76
C SER A 61 5.96 17.41 14.24
N ARG A 62 5.55 16.17 13.95
CA ARG A 62 6.41 15.14 13.35
C ARG A 62 6.95 15.57 11.99
N ARG A 63 6.07 16.11 11.14
CA ARG A 63 6.43 16.59 9.81
C ARG A 63 7.45 17.72 9.90
N SER A 64 7.23 18.67 10.81
CA SER A 64 8.17 19.77 11.05
C SER A 64 9.53 19.28 11.54
N ARG A 65 9.58 18.37 12.51
CA ARG A 65 10.83 17.81 13.04
C ARG A 65 11.61 17.06 11.96
N PHE A 66 10.93 16.18 11.21
CA PHE A 66 11.60 15.42 10.15
C PHE A 66 12.21 16.34 9.09
N LYS A 67 11.51 17.42 8.70
CA LYS A 67 12.07 18.42 7.78
C LYS A 67 13.28 19.16 8.33
N GLN A 68 13.39 19.32 9.64
CA GLN A 68 14.53 19.94 10.33
C GLN A 68 15.72 18.99 10.53
N GLY A 69 15.63 17.74 10.09
CA GLY A 69 16.68 16.74 10.27
C GLY A 69 16.45 15.79 11.44
N ASP A 70 15.41 16.02 12.25
CA ASP A 70 15.13 15.28 13.47
C ASP A 70 13.94 14.33 13.30
N GLY A 71 14.18 13.03 13.42
CA GLY A 71 13.15 12.00 13.30
C GLY A 71 13.41 10.99 12.19
N LEU A 72 12.58 9.95 12.20
CA LEU A 72 12.68 8.74 11.38
C LEU A 72 11.46 8.62 10.48
N LEU A 73 11.66 8.23 9.23
CA LEU A 73 10.60 7.78 8.34
C LEU A 73 10.44 6.26 8.46
N TYR A 74 9.34 5.79 9.04
CA TYR A 74 8.93 4.40 8.95
C TYR A 74 8.09 4.20 7.68
N TYR A 75 8.58 3.36 6.78
CA TYR A 75 7.88 3.03 5.55
C TYR A 75 7.41 1.57 5.57
N GLN A 76 6.09 1.38 5.62
CA GLN A 76 5.49 0.07 5.38
C GLN A 76 5.53 -0.21 3.88
N HIS A 77 6.52 -0.98 3.45
CA HIS A 77 6.71 -1.40 2.08
C HIS A 77 5.72 -2.51 1.72
N LEU A 78 4.58 -2.12 1.16
CA LEU A 78 3.63 -3.11 0.63
C LEU A 78 4.21 -3.72 -0.65
N ARG A 79 4.43 -5.02 -0.62
CA ARG A 79 5.07 -5.74 -1.71
C ARG A 79 4.37 -5.51 -3.06
N LYS A 80 5.18 -5.13 -4.06
CA LYS A 80 4.76 -4.79 -5.44
C LYS A 80 3.72 -3.67 -5.54
N ALA A 81 3.53 -2.88 -4.48
CA ALA A 81 2.71 -1.67 -4.51
C ALA A 81 3.49 -0.41 -4.95
N GLY A 82 4.78 -0.55 -5.32
CA GLY A 82 5.60 0.55 -5.85
C GLY A 82 6.81 0.94 -5.01
N GLY A 83 7.14 0.22 -3.92
CA GLY A 83 8.17 0.69 -3.01
C GLY A 83 9.60 0.71 -3.51
N SER A 84 9.98 -0.05 -4.56
CA SER A 84 11.29 0.15 -5.20
C SER A 84 11.47 1.56 -5.77
N SER A 85 10.39 2.18 -6.28
CA SER A 85 10.42 3.58 -6.73
C SER A 85 10.52 4.55 -5.55
N PHE A 86 9.82 4.25 -4.45
CA PHE A 86 9.89 5.05 -3.23
C PHE A 86 11.28 4.98 -2.58
N CYS A 87 11.89 3.81 -2.53
CA CYS A 87 13.25 3.59 -2.08
C CYS A 87 14.29 4.42 -2.86
N ALA A 88 14.19 4.42 -4.19
CA ALA A 88 15.03 5.27 -5.03
C ALA A 88 14.80 6.75 -4.71
N LEU A 89 13.55 7.17 -4.53
CA LEU A 89 13.19 8.53 -4.15
C LEU A 89 13.77 8.93 -2.79
N VAL A 90 13.73 8.04 -1.79
CA VAL A 90 14.29 8.27 -0.46
C VAL A 90 15.79 8.52 -0.58
N ARG A 91 16.51 7.65 -1.28
CA ARG A 91 17.96 7.77 -1.48
C ARG A 91 18.34 9.04 -2.22
N ASP A 92 17.55 9.42 -3.24
CA ASP A 92 17.80 10.63 -4.03
C ASP A 92 17.57 11.92 -3.21
N ASN A 93 16.68 11.92 -2.20
CA ASN A 93 16.44 13.08 -1.33
C ASN A 93 17.28 13.12 -0.05
N LEU A 94 17.50 11.99 0.62
CA LEU A 94 18.21 11.92 1.90
C LEU A 94 19.72 11.66 1.75
N GLY A 95 20.14 11.06 0.63
CA GLY A 95 21.52 10.61 0.42
C GLY A 95 21.81 9.23 1.00
N LYS A 96 22.91 8.62 0.54
CA LYS A 96 23.31 7.24 0.91
C LYS A 96 23.84 7.12 2.34
N GLN A 97 24.32 8.21 2.94
CA GLN A 97 24.94 8.16 4.28
C GLN A 97 23.91 7.91 5.39
N VAL A 98 22.66 8.34 5.18
CA VAL A 98 21.56 8.26 6.15
C VAL A 98 20.39 7.40 5.64
N THR A 99 20.56 6.77 4.48
CA THR A 99 19.64 5.78 3.91
C THR A 99 20.37 4.44 3.89
N PRO A 100 19.80 3.36 4.43
CA PRO A 100 20.51 2.11 4.46
C PRO A 100 20.52 1.45 3.08
N ASP A 101 21.65 0.84 2.68
CA ASP A 101 21.91 0.42 1.28
C ASP A 101 20.97 -0.68 0.77
N TYR A 102 20.51 -1.55 1.67
CA TYR A 102 19.96 -2.86 1.32
C TYR A 102 18.45 -3.01 1.57
N TYR A 103 17.82 -2.08 2.28
CA TYR A 103 16.47 -2.26 2.85
C TYR A 103 15.31 -2.07 1.87
N CYS A 104 15.59 -2.24 0.58
CA CYS A 104 14.64 -2.02 -0.49
C CYS A 104 14.55 -3.19 -1.47
N MET A 105 15.44 -4.20 -1.39
CA MET A 105 15.36 -5.50 -2.07
C MET A 105 16.19 -6.57 -1.32
N ILE A 106 15.76 -7.83 -1.41
CA ILE A 106 16.37 -9.05 -0.82
C ILE A 106 17.83 -9.24 -1.29
N ASP A 107 18.69 -9.91 -0.51
CA ASP A 107 20.01 -10.36 -0.94
C ASP A 107 19.86 -11.48 -1.96
N ASP A 108 20.94 -11.66 -2.71
CA ASP A 108 21.14 -12.78 -3.62
C ASP A 108 21.09 -14.16 -2.92
N ALA A 109 21.05 -14.20 -1.58
CA ALA A 109 21.00 -15.42 -0.76
C ALA A 109 19.61 -15.75 -0.20
N GLY A 110 18.59 -14.91 -0.41
CA GLY A 110 17.24 -15.10 0.13
C GLY A 110 17.15 -15.11 1.66
N ARG A 111 18.14 -14.55 2.38
CA ARG A 111 18.13 -14.49 3.84
C ARG A 111 17.41 -13.22 4.28
N LEU A 112 16.45 -13.34 5.20
CA LEU A 112 15.94 -12.17 5.93
C LEU A 112 17.10 -11.62 6.76
N SER A 113 17.78 -10.59 6.26
CA SER A 113 18.70 -9.77 7.04
C SER A 113 17.94 -8.76 7.92
N THR A 114 16.62 -8.90 8.00
CA THR A 114 15.71 -8.07 8.79
C THR A 114 15.22 -8.82 10.02
N PRO A 115 15.60 -8.42 11.25
CA PRO A 115 14.87 -8.85 12.44
C PRO A 115 13.39 -8.47 12.31
N PRO A 116 12.47 -9.16 13.01
CA PRO A 116 11.05 -8.80 12.99
C PRO A 116 10.87 -7.33 13.43
N TRP A 117 10.49 -6.47 12.49
CA TRP A 117 10.41 -5.02 12.65
C TRP A 117 9.15 -4.56 13.37
N ASN A 118 8.31 -5.52 13.76
CA ASN A 118 7.14 -5.27 14.58
C ASN A 118 7.47 -5.10 16.08
N ASN A 119 8.75 -5.22 16.46
CA ASN A 119 9.20 -4.91 17.81
C ASN A 119 9.40 -3.39 17.97
N SER A 120 8.60 -2.78 18.85
CA SER A 120 8.72 -1.36 19.22
C SER A 120 10.10 -1.04 19.79
N GLU A 121 10.78 -1.98 20.44
CA GLU A 121 12.15 -1.85 20.93
C GLU A 121 13.17 -1.76 19.80
N ALA A 122 13.00 -2.53 18.71
CA ALA A 122 13.85 -2.41 17.53
C ALA A 122 13.65 -1.07 16.83
N LEU A 123 12.39 -0.60 16.74
CA LEU A 123 12.11 0.75 16.22
C LEU A 123 12.69 1.84 17.12
N LEU A 124 12.54 1.73 18.44
CA LEU A 124 13.14 2.65 19.41
C LEU A 124 14.67 2.65 19.31
N THR A 125 15.29 1.48 19.20
CA THR A 125 16.73 1.33 19.00
C THR A 125 17.17 2.02 17.71
N MET A 126 16.43 1.82 16.61
CA MET A 126 16.69 2.51 15.35
C MET A 126 16.56 4.03 15.48
N VAL A 127 15.51 4.54 16.12
CA VAL A 127 15.31 5.98 16.34
C VAL A 127 16.42 6.60 17.20
N THR A 128 16.95 5.85 18.18
CA THR A 128 17.87 6.38 19.21
C THR A 128 19.33 6.19 18.89
N THR A 129 19.69 5.11 18.18
CA THR A 129 21.10 4.71 18.00
C THR A 129 21.55 4.70 16.54
N SER A 130 20.61 4.73 15.59
CA SER A 130 20.95 4.64 14.18
C SER A 130 21.28 6.01 13.60
N ARG A 131 22.26 6.04 12.70
CA ARG A 131 22.48 7.20 11.80
C ARG A 131 21.41 7.30 10.70
N TYR A 132 20.58 6.26 10.54
CA TYR A 132 19.61 6.19 9.46
C TYR A 132 18.37 7.01 9.78
N ARG A 133 17.85 7.69 8.76
CA ARG A 133 16.65 8.54 8.86
C ARG A 133 15.42 7.89 8.25
N VAL A 134 15.54 6.65 7.81
CA VAL A 134 14.46 5.86 7.23
C VAL A 134 14.61 4.39 7.65
N MET A 135 13.46 3.74 7.82
CA MET A 135 13.33 2.33 8.07
C MET A 135 12.25 1.76 7.15
N PHE A 136 12.51 0.57 6.59
CA PHE A 136 11.59 -0.10 5.67
C PHE A 136 11.13 -1.41 6.30
N ASN A 137 9.82 -1.63 6.36
CA ASN A 137 9.22 -2.92 6.71
C ASN A 137 8.46 -3.49 5.51
N GLU A 138 8.99 -4.54 4.88
CA GLU A 138 8.35 -5.23 3.76
C GLU A 138 7.67 -6.55 4.17
N TRP A 139 8.23 -7.20 5.20
CA TRP A 139 7.98 -8.61 5.47
C TRP A 139 6.95 -8.83 6.57
N ASP A 140 6.91 -7.93 7.54
CA ASP A 140 6.05 -8.05 8.71
C ASP A 140 4.76 -7.27 8.54
N VAL A 141 3.73 -7.74 9.25
CA VAL A 141 2.54 -6.95 9.50
C VAL A 141 2.90 -5.65 10.20
N PHE A 142 2.10 -4.62 9.95
CA PHE A 142 2.14 -3.42 10.75
C PHE A 142 1.73 -3.78 12.19
N PRO A 143 2.42 -3.26 13.23
CA PRO A 143 2.54 -4.05 14.45
C PRO A 143 1.23 -4.13 15.28
N PRO A 144 0.98 -5.27 15.95
CA PRO A 144 -0.16 -5.45 16.86
C PRO A 144 0.05 -4.52 18.08
N GLY A 145 -0.67 -3.42 18.16
CA GLY A 145 -0.37 -2.31 19.10
C GLY A 145 -0.04 -0.98 18.40
N ALA A 146 -0.11 -0.95 17.07
CA ALA A 146 0.00 0.18 16.15
C ALA A 146 -0.57 1.52 16.64
N ALA A 147 -1.61 1.54 17.47
CA ALA A 147 -2.08 2.77 18.09
C ALA A 147 -0.96 3.50 18.86
N GLY A 148 -0.12 2.77 19.61
CA GLY A 148 1.02 3.32 20.34
C GLY A 148 2.23 3.64 19.44
N MET A 149 2.46 2.86 18.38
CA MET A 149 3.52 3.18 17.41
C MET A 149 3.17 4.44 16.62
N VAL A 150 1.95 4.53 16.07
CA VAL A 150 1.44 5.74 15.41
C VAL A 150 1.37 6.94 16.37
N GLN A 151 1.66 6.77 17.66
CA GLN A 151 1.84 7.85 18.65
C GLN A 151 3.30 8.30 18.86
N MET A 152 4.31 7.58 18.37
CA MET A 152 5.72 7.97 18.51
C MET A 152 5.99 9.36 17.92
N GLU A 153 6.41 10.31 18.75
CA GLU A 153 6.56 11.73 18.36
C GLU A 153 7.68 12.01 17.36
N ASN A 154 8.59 11.06 17.14
CA ASN A 154 9.76 11.24 16.26
C ASN A 154 9.67 10.39 14.99
N VAL A 155 8.52 9.73 14.73
CA VAL A 155 8.39 8.77 13.61
C VAL A 155 7.27 9.19 12.68
N LEU A 156 7.61 9.44 11.42
CA LEU A 156 6.65 9.61 10.34
C LEU A 156 6.28 8.25 9.74
N TYR A 157 5.00 8.04 9.46
CA TYR A 157 4.50 6.81 8.86
C TYR A 157 4.13 7.01 7.40
N ALA A 158 4.72 6.19 6.53
CA ALA A 158 4.48 6.24 5.10
C ALA A 158 4.17 4.87 4.51
N SER A 159 3.38 4.85 3.43
CA SER A 159 3.20 3.66 2.61
C SER A 159 2.78 4.02 1.17
N THR A 160 2.97 3.10 0.24
CA THR A 160 2.51 3.20 -1.16
C THR A 160 1.47 2.14 -1.45
N PHE A 161 0.41 2.52 -2.15
CA PHE A 161 -0.67 1.64 -2.56
C PHE A 161 -0.80 1.61 -4.09
N ARG A 162 -1.22 0.46 -4.60
CA ARG A 162 -1.51 0.20 -6.01
C ARG A 162 -2.81 -0.59 -6.11
N ASP A 163 -3.55 -0.43 -7.20
CA ASP A 163 -4.70 -1.29 -7.51
C ASP A 163 -4.34 -2.78 -7.27
N PRO A 164 -5.18 -3.54 -6.55
CA PRO A 164 -4.84 -4.92 -6.19
C PRO A 164 -4.60 -5.84 -7.39
N ALA A 165 -5.30 -5.63 -8.52
CA ALA A 165 -5.08 -6.42 -9.72
C ALA A 165 -3.76 -6.03 -10.41
N ASP A 166 -3.45 -4.73 -10.50
CA ASP A 166 -2.16 -4.26 -11.04
C ASP A 166 -0.97 -4.70 -10.16
N ARG A 167 -1.17 -4.80 -8.85
CA ARG A 167 -0.18 -5.36 -7.91
C ARG A 167 0.09 -6.82 -8.23
N TRP A 168 -0.96 -7.63 -8.40
CA TRP A 168 -0.85 -9.05 -8.77
C TRP A 168 -0.14 -9.22 -10.11
N TYR A 169 -0.49 -8.41 -11.11
CA TYR A 169 0.18 -8.42 -12.40
C TYR A 169 1.66 -8.02 -12.28
N SER A 170 1.97 -7.01 -11.46
CA SER A 170 3.35 -6.62 -11.18
C SER A 170 4.14 -7.70 -10.46
N GLN A 171 3.49 -8.51 -9.62
CA GLN A 171 4.12 -9.65 -8.98
C GLN A 171 4.39 -10.76 -10.00
N TYR A 172 3.42 -11.10 -10.85
CA TYR A 172 3.63 -12.04 -11.95
C TYR A 172 4.82 -11.64 -12.83
N ARG A 173 4.91 -10.38 -13.25
CA ARG A 173 6.04 -9.94 -14.08
C ARG A 173 7.38 -10.11 -13.37
N PHE A 174 7.46 -9.66 -12.13
CA PHE A 174 8.71 -9.71 -11.37
C PHE A 174 9.12 -11.14 -10.98
N GLU A 175 8.18 -11.96 -10.53
CA GLU A 175 8.50 -13.32 -10.08
C GLU A 175 8.70 -14.24 -11.28
N HIS A 176 7.77 -14.20 -12.22
CA HIS A 176 7.66 -15.22 -13.27
C HIS A 176 8.37 -14.83 -14.57
N LEU A 177 8.13 -13.62 -15.08
CA LEU A 177 8.73 -13.18 -16.35
C LEU A 177 10.20 -12.80 -16.20
N GLU A 178 10.62 -12.37 -15.01
CA GLU A 178 12.04 -12.11 -14.70
C GLU A 178 12.72 -13.32 -14.03
N HIS A 179 12.05 -14.48 -13.99
CA HIS A 179 12.62 -15.76 -13.52
C HIS A 179 13.12 -15.77 -12.06
N ARG A 180 12.57 -14.90 -11.21
CA ARG A 180 12.92 -14.80 -9.77
C ARG A 180 12.28 -15.92 -8.94
N ASP A 181 11.19 -16.49 -9.40
CA ASP A 181 10.58 -17.72 -8.84
C ASP A 181 11.27 -19.01 -9.34
N ARG A 182 12.43 -18.89 -10.02
CA ARG A 182 13.19 -19.97 -10.66
C ARG A 182 12.51 -20.62 -11.86
N THR A 183 11.42 -20.05 -12.37
CA THR A 183 10.79 -20.45 -13.64
C THR A 183 11.80 -20.33 -14.78
N LYS A 184 11.92 -21.35 -15.63
CA LYS A 184 12.73 -21.27 -16.86
C LYS A 184 11.96 -20.55 -17.98
N LEU A 185 12.67 -20.02 -18.98
CA LEU A 185 12.03 -19.43 -20.17
C LEU A 185 10.98 -20.34 -20.83
N SER A 186 11.23 -21.65 -20.86
CA SER A 186 10.29 -22.66 -21.41
C SER A 186 9.07 -22.94 -20.52
N GLU A 187 9.07 -22.45 -19.29
CA GLU A 187 8.05 -22.70 -18.27
C GLU A 187 7.19 -21.45 -18.01
N VAL A 188 7.40 -20.36 -18.76
CA VAL A 188 6.59 -19.15 -18.67
C VAL A 188 5.15 -19.45 -19.05
N ARG A 189 4.24 -19.14 -18.14
CA ARG A 189 2.80 -19.35 -18.24
C ARG A 189 2.10 -18.02 -18.47
N PRO A 190 0.91 -18.02 -19.10
CA PRO A 190 0.02 -16.87 -19.08
C PRO A 190 -0.28 -16.40 -17.64
N PHE A 191 -0.57 -15.11 -17.48
CA PHE A 191 -0.83 -14.52 -16.17
C PHE A 191 -2.00 -15.19 -15.43
N SER A 192 -3.06 -15.58 -16.16
CA SER A 192 -4.22 -16.26 -15.60
C SER A 192 -3.90 -17.62 -14.98
N ASP A 193 -3.07 -18.41 -15.67
CA ASP A 193 -2.60 -19.71 -15.20
C ASP A 193 -1.66 -19.57 -14.00
N TRP A 194 -0.75 -18.60 -14.06
CA TRP A 194 0.15 -18.30 -12.95
C TRP A 194 -0.65 -17.87 -11.71
N TYR A 195 -1.53 -16.88 -11.84
CA TYR A 195 -2.34 -16.38 -10.74
C TYR A 195 -3.18 -17.49 -10.11
N SER A 196 -3.88 -18.31 -10.92
CA SER A 196 -4.73 -19.40 -10.41
C SER A 196 -3.95 -20.42 -9.58
N ARG A 197 -2.66 -20.61 -9.85
CA ARG A 197 -1.78 -21.49 -9.07
C ARG A 197 -1.29 -20.84 -7.78
N TRP A 198 -0.98 -19.56 -7.83
CA TRP A 198 -0.33 -18.85 -6.73
C TRP A 198 -1.32 -18.23 -5.74
N VAL A 199 -2.55 -17.92 -6.14
CA VAL A 199 -3.53 -17.27 -5.28
C VAL A 199 -3.85 -18.07 -4.01
N SER A 200 -3.84 -19.40 -4.06
CA SER A 200 -4.07 -20.26 -2.89
C SER A 200 -2.88 -20.29 -1.93
N LEU A 201 -1.66 -20.12 -2.45
CA LEU A 201 -0.42 -20.12 -1.67
C LEU A 201 -0.17 -18.75 -1.02
N LEU A 202 -0.36 -17.69 -1.80
CA LEU A 202 -0.16 -16.32 -1.37
C LEU A 202 -1.38 -15.80 -0.61
N GLY A 203 -2.57 -16.28 -0.90
CA GLY A 203 -3.78 -15.77 -0.28
C GLY A 203 -4.20 -14.39 -0.78
N LEU A 204 -5.36 -13.97 -0.29
CA LEU A 204 -6.08 -12.77 -0.75
C LEU A 204 -6.02 -11.66 0.29
N ASN A 205 -6.31 -10.43 -0.14
CA ASN A 205 -6.49 -9.25 0.73
C ASN A 205 -5.26 -8.92 1.59
N TYR A 206 -4.11 -8.83 0.94
CA TYR A 206 -2.81 -8.59 1.59
C TYR A 206 -2.75 -7.26 2.32
N TYR A 207 -3.21 -6.17 1.70
CA TYR A 207 -3.10 -4.86 2.32
C TYR A 207 -3.87 -4.83 3.64
N VAL A 208 -5.12 -5.28 3.64
CA VAL A 208 -5.92 -5.33 4.88
C VAL A 208 -5.21 -6.20 5.92
N LYS A 209 -4.76 -7.39 5.53
CA LYS A 209 -4.05 -8.32 6.43
C LYS A 209 -2.74 -7.76 6.96
N THR A 210 -2.01 -6.93 6.22
CA THR A 210 -0.80 -6.26 6.72
C THR A 210 -1.12 -5.35 7.89
N PHE A 211 -2.27 -4.66 7.89
CA PHE A 211 -2.59 -3.67 8.92
C PHE A 211 -3.52 -4.19 10.03
N LEU A 212 -3.90 -5.48 10.03
CA LEU A 212 -4.73 -6.03 11.10
C LEU A 212 -3.99 -6.04 12.45
N PRO A 213 -4.66 -5.66 13.54
CA PRO A 213 -4.05 -5.47 14.87
C PRO A 213 -3.82 -6.78 15.64
N GLN A 214 -4.12 -7.95 15.06
CA GLN A 214 -3.95 -9.23 15.75
C GLN A 214 -2.46 -9.56 15.93
N PRO A 215 -2.02 -10.17 17.04
CA PRO A 215 -0.67 -10.71 17.15
C PRO A 215 -0.46 -11.83 16.13
N LEU A 216 0.73 -11.89 15.54
CA LEU A 216 1.14 -13.06 14.76
C LEU A 216 1.68 -14.11 15.71
N ASP A 217 1.39 -15.37 15.42
CA ASP A 217 1.98 -16.50 16.14
C ASP A 217 3.39 -16.75 15.60
N TYR A 218 4.39 -16.20 16.29
CA TYR A 218 5.80 -16.37 15.97
C TYR A 218 6.40 -17.68 16.53
N SER A 219 5.57 -18.60 17.05
CA SER A 219 6.05 -19.82 17.72
C SER A 219 6.85 -20.79 16.82
N SER A 220 6.84 -20.60 15.49
CA SER A 220 7.67 -21.37 14.56
C SER A 220 8.87 -20.56 14.05
N SER A 221 10.00 -20.70 14.75
CA SER A 221 11.28 -20.08 14.40
C SER A 221 11.91 -20.53 13.07
N SER A 222 11.29 -21.48 12.36
CA SER A 222 11.79 -22.04 11.10
C SER A 222 11.42 -21.24 9.85
N HIS A 223 10.54 -20.23 9.95
CA HIS A 223 9.98 -19.55 8.78
C HIS A 223 10.45 -18.09 8.60
N PHE A 224 11.45 -17.64 9.37
CA PHE A 224 12.15 -16.37 9.15
C PHE A 224 12.94 -16.34 7.82
N SER A 225 12.73 -17.27 6.90
CA SER A 225 13.26 -17.22 5.53
C SER A 225 12.17 -17.32 4.47
N ASP A 226 10.90 -17.50 4.86
CA ASP A 226 9.79 -17.62 3.92
C ASP A 226 9.20 -16.25 3.60
N PHE A 227 9.61 -15.73 2.45
CA PHE A 227 9.06 -14.59 1.70
C PHE A 227 7.52 -14.40 1.70
N TYR A 228 6.78 -15.43 2.06
CA TYR A 228 5.32 -15.52 2.07
C TYR A 228 4.72 -15.52 3.48
N TRP A 229 5.51 -15.22 4.51
CA TRP A 229 5.12 -15.46 5.89
C TRP A 229 3.81 -14.77 6.30
N THR A 230 3.71 -13.44 6.09
CA THR A 230 2.47 -12.67 6.37
C THR A 230 1.28 -13.16 5.54
N TYR A 231 1.53 -13.52 4.28
CA TYR A 231 0.54 -14.07 3.35
C TYR A 231 -0.02 -15.42 3.83
N ILE A 232 0.85 -16.32 4.27
CA ILE A 232 0.54 -17.68 4.70
C ILE A 232 -0.16 -17.67 6.07
N GLN A 233 0.36 -16.92 7.05
CA GLN A 233 -0.18 -16.92 8.41
C GLN A 233 -1.62 -16.41 8.48
N ARG A 234 -1.95 -15.40 7.66
CA ARG A 234 -3.29 -14.79 7.64
C ARG A 234 -4.15 -15.28 6.48
N ARG A 235 -3.74 -16.32 5.74
CA ARG A 235 -4.46 -16.74 4.52
C ARG A 235 -5.94 -17.04 4.78
N ASN A 236 -6.24 -17.69 5.90
CA ASN A 236 -7.59 -18.13 6.29
C ASN A 236 -8.28 -17.21 7.30
N THR A 237 -7.67 -16.07 7.67
CA THR A 237 -8.28 -15.15 8.63
C THR A 237 -9.52 -14.53 8.03
N ARG A 238 -10.68 -14.81 8.62
CA ARG A 238 -11.93 -14.10 8.33
C ARG A 238 -11.84 -12.72 8.98
N ILE A 239 -12.06 -11.69 8.19
CA ILE A 239 -12.00 -10.29 8.64
C ILE A 239 -13.44 -9.81 8.82
N CYS A 240 -13.76 -9.29 10.00
CA CYS A 240 -15.05 -8.67 10.30
C CYS A 240 -14.97 -7.14 10.22
N TRP A 241 -16.13 -6.46 10.28
CA TRP A 241 -16.20 -5.01 10.13
C TRP A 241 -15.33 -4.23 11.13
N PRO A 242 -15.35 -4.51 12.46
CA PRO A 242 -14.50 -3.83 13.42
C PRO A 242 -13.00 -3.91 13.09
N GLU A 243 -12.54 -5.06 12.58
CA GLU A 243 -11.15 -5.27 12.18
C GLU A 243 -10.81 -4.46 10.94
N PHE A 244 -11.67 -4.47 9.92
CA PHE A 244 -11.49 -3.65 8.74
C PHE A 244 -11.50 -2.15 9.09
N LEU A 245 -12.41 -1.71 9.97
CA LEU A 245 -12.46 -0.34 10.46
C LEU A 245 -11.16 0.04 11.18
N SER A 246 -10.57 -0.86 11.98
CA SER A 246 -9.29 -0.61 12.64
C SER A 246 -8.16 -0.33 11.63
N VAL A 247 -8.15 -1.04 10.50
CA VAL A 247 -7.20 -0.80 9.40
C VAL A 247 -7.39 0.60 8.81
N LEU A 248 -8.64 1.00 8.54
CA LEU A 248 -8.95 2.34 8.03
C LEU A 248 -8.45 3.44 8.98
N LEU A 249 -8.70 3.27 10.29
CA LEU A 249 -8.31 4.24 11.32
C LEU A 249 -6.79 4.36 11.46
N VAL A 250 -6.05 3.24 11.35
CA VAL A 250 -4.59 3.25 11.34
C VAL A 250 -4.08 4.05 10.15
N LEU A 251 -4.56 3.74 8.94
CA LEU A 251 -4.06 4.38 7.72
C LEU A 251 -4.49 5.86 7.62
N GLN A 252 -5.63 6.24 8.18
CA GLN A 252 -6.02 7.65 8.30
C GLN A 252 -5.04 8.48 9.12
N ARG A 253 -4.19 7.86 9.95
CA ARG A 253 -3.17 8.55 10.74
C ARG A 253 -1.78 8.53 10.10
N PHE A 254 -1.58 7.78 9.01
CA PHE A 254 -0.32 7.82 8.27
C PHE A 254 -0.07 9.22 7.73
N ASP A 255 1.14 9.72 7.96
CA ASP A 255 1.57 11.05 7.54
C ASP A 255 1.62 11.16 6.01
N LEU A 256 2.08 10.10 5.35
CA LEU A 256 2.17 10.01 3.90
C LEU A 256 1.53 8.72 3.35
N LEU A 257 0.55 8.88 2.48
CA LEU A 257 -0.02 7.79 1.69
C LEU A 257 0.16 8.14 0.21
N LEU A 258 0.84 7.27 -0.53
CA LEU A 258 1.08 7.45 -1.96
C LEU A 258 0.24 6.46 -2.76
N VAL A 259 -0.51 6.96 -3.73
CA VAL A 259 -1.23 6.13 -4.71
C VAL A 259 -0.40 6.08 -5.97
N GLN A 260 -0.03 4.88 -6.43
CA GLN A 260 0.88 4.73 -7.56
C GLN A 260 0.35 5.36 -8.86
N GLU A 261 -0.98 5.31 -9.07
CA GLU A 261 -1.66 5.96 -10.20
C GLU A 261 -1.44 7.48 -10.23
N TRP A 262 -1.30 8.10 -9.05
CA TRP A 262 -1.18 9.55 -8.88
C TRP A 262 0.23 9.97 -8.44
N LEU A 263 1.22 9.09 -8.55
CA LEU A 263 2.58 9.39 -8.09
C LEU A 263 3.17 10.63 -8.79
N ARG A 264 2.75 10.90 -10.04
CA ARG A 264 3.09 12.12 -10.79
C ARG A 264 2.64 13.41 -10.10
N ASP A 265 1.52 13.34 -9.39
CA ASP A 265 0.88 14.48 -8.75
C ASP A 265 1.31 14.62 -7.28
N ALA A 266 2.01 13.64 -6.72
CA ALA A 266 2.39 13.57 -5.30
C ALA A 266 3.48 14.57 -4.87
N GLY A 267 4.00 15.40 -5.79
CA GLY A 267 5.12 16.29 -5.51
C GLY A 267 4.86 17.30 -4.39
N SER A 268 3.66 17.90 -4.33
CA SER A 268 3.30 18.83 -3.25
C SER A 268 3.21 18.11 -1.90
N GLU A 269 2.54 16.97 -1.85
CA GLU A 269 2.40 16.17 -0.63
C GLU A 269 3.76 15.70 -0.09
N LEU A 270 4.69 15.31 -0.97
CA LEU A 270 6.07 14.97 -0.59
C LEU A 270 6.84 16.16 -0.03
N ALA A 271 6.70 17.34 -0.64
CA ALA A 271 7.33 18.56 -0.14
C ALA A 271 6.76 19.00 1.21
N ASP A 272 5.43 18.98 1.35
CA ASP A 272 4.73 19.43 2.55
C ASP A 272 5.01 18.50 3.74
N THR A 273 4.99 17.19 3.50
CA THR A 273 5.13 16.17 4.54
C THR A 273 6.59 15.82 4.85
N LEU A 274 7.46 15.70 3.84
CA LEU A 274 8.84 15.24 4.02
C LEU A 274 9.90 16.32 3.74
N GLY A 275 9.54 17.46 3.16
CA GLY A 275 10.51 18.48 2.71
C GLY A 275 11.29 18.07 1.47
N TRP A 276 10.82 17.05 0.74
CA TRP A 276 11.51 16.49 -0.42
C TRP A 276 11.17 17.26 -1.69
N SER A 277 12.20 17.61 -2.46
CA SER A 277 12.08 18.38 -3.71
C SER A 277 12.29 17.53 -4.96
N VAL A 278 13.00 16.41 -4.84
CA VAL A 278 13.15 15.47 -5.96
C VAL A 278 11.81 14.82 -6.22
N LYS A 279 11.32 14.94 -7.45
CA LYS A 279 10.04 14.34 -7.85
C LYS A 279 10.19 12.82 -7.98
N PRO A 280 9.15 12.04 -7.61
CA PRO A 280 9.15 10.62 -7.86
C PRO A 280 9.30 10.34 -9.35
N ARG A 281 10.27 9.48 -9.67
CA ARG A 281 10.36 8.93 -11.02
C ARG A 281 9.17 8.02 -11.19
N VAL A 282 8.38 8.28 -12.23
CA VAL A 282 7.33 7.36 -12.64
C VAL A 282 8.00 6.19 -13.33
N VAL A 283 8.57 5.30 -12.54
CA VAL A 283 8.87 3.96 -13.02
C VAL A 283 7.55 3.21 -12.99
N LEU A 284 6.69 3.49 -13.98
CA LEU A 284 5.77 2.45 -14.38
C LEU A 284 6.65 1.24 -14.68
N PRO A 285 6.32 0.04 -14.20
CA PRO A 285 6.92 -1.14 -14.76
C PRO A 285 6.61 -1.05 -16.27
N HIS A 286 7.61 -0.66 -17.05
CA HIS A 286 7.67 -0.82 -18.50
C HIS A 286 6.84 0.16 -19.35
N SER A 287 7.21 1.45 -19.34
CA SER A 287 7.13 2.22 -20.58
C SER A 287 8.01 1.56 -21.65
N LYS A 288 7.36 0.71 -22.47
CA LYS A 288 7.79 0.00 -23.69
C LYS A 288 8.40 -1.40 -23.50
N PRO A 289 7.74 -2.48 -24.01
CA PRO A 289 8.38 -3.25 -25.07
C PRO A 289 8.57 -2.31 -26.26
N ARG A 290 9.77 -2.27 -26.86
CA ARG A 290 9.92 -1.70 -28.20
C ARG A 290 8.90 -2.41 -29.11
N GLY A 291 7.82 -1.71 -29.50
CA GLY A 291 6.93 -2.17 -30.57
C GLY A 291 5.43 -2.31 -30.29
N SER A 292 4.91 -2.12 -29.08
CA SER A 292 3.44 -2.15 -28.88
C SER A 292 2.88 -0.78 -28.51
N GLN A 293 2.01 -0.28 -29.39
CA GLN A 293 0.91 0.59 -29.00
C GLN A 293 0.23 -0.02 -27.76
N ARG A 294 -0.34 0.79 -26.87
CA ARG A 294 -1.27 0.29 -25.84
C ARG A 294 -2.40 -0.41 -26.58
N ALA A 295 -2.26 -1.70 -26.87
CA ALA A 295 -3.37 -2.54 -27.22
C ALA A 295 -4.31 -2.41 -26.02
N SER A 296 -5.53 -1.96 -26.27
CA SER A 296 -6.61 -2.10 -25.30
C SER A 296 -6.55 -3.52 -24.76
N ALA A 297 -6.50 -3.70 -23.44
CA ALA A 297 -6.59 -5.02 -22.83
C ALA A 297 -7.74 -5.77 -23.50
N THR A 298 -7.47 -7.02 -23.90
CA THR A 298 -8.49 -7.89 -24.48
C THR A 298 -9.66 -8.01 -23.50
N GLU A 299 -10.87 -8.30 -24.00
CA GLU A 299 -12.03 -8.49 -23.12
C GLU A 299 -11.79 -9.63 -22.10
N GLU A 300 -11.03 -10.65 -22.49
CA GLU A 300 -10.59 -11.72 -21.61
C GLU A 300 -9.69 -11.20 -20.48
N GLU A 301 -8.69 -10.36 -20.78
CA GLU A 301 -7.84 -9.73 -19.77
C GLU A 301 -8.65 -8.82 -18.85
N LYS A 302 -9.61 -8.05 -19.37
CA LYS A 302 -10.49 -7.21 -18.54
C LYS A 302 -11.33 -8.04 -17.58
N HIS A 303 -11.96 -9.11 -18.07
CA HIS A 303 -12.74 -10.04 -17.26
C HIS A 303 -11.86 -10.68 -16.18
N PHE A 304 -10.63 -11.07 -16.53
CA PHE A 304 -9.70 -11.66 -15.58
C PHE A 304 -9.23 -10.67 -14.51
N MET A 305 -8.89 -9.44 -14.88
CA MET A 305 -8.55 -8.38 -13.92
C MET A 305 -9.71 -8.06 -12.98
N ARG A 306 -10.95 -8.07 -13.50
CA ARG A 306 -12.15 -7.94 -12.68
C ARG A 306 -12.27 -9.08 -11.67
N ARG A 307 -12.09 -10.32 -12.08
CA ARG A 307 -12.09 -11.48 -11.17
C ARG A 307 -11.06 -11.31 -10.04
N ILE A 308 -9.85 -10.85 -10.34
CA ILE A 308 -8.83 -10.60 -9.30
C ILE A 308 -9.33 -9.56 -8.28
N ARG A 309 -9.97 -8.49 -8.75
CA ARG A 309 -10.56 -7.46 -7.87
C ARG A 309 -11.67 -8.03 -7.00
N GLU A 310 -12.54 -8.88 -7.55
CA GLU A 310 -13.61 -9.54 -6.81
C GLU A 310 -13.06 -10.50 -5.73
N GLU A 311 -12.03 -11.28 -6.05
CA GLU A 311 -11.37 -12.15 -5.07
C GLU A 311 -10.61 -11.35 -3.99
N ASN A 312 -10.09 -10.16 -4.33
CA ASN A 312 -9.37 -9.25 -3.42
C ASN A 312 -10.22 -8.02 -3.02
N TRP A 313 -11.53 -8.19 -2.89
CA TRP A 313 -12.46 -7.07 -2.75
C TRP A 313 -12.20 -6.17 -1.53
N MET A 314 -11.66 -6.72 -0.43
CA MET A 314 -11.35 -5.89 0.75
C MET A 314 -10.15 -4.99 0.48
N ASP A 315 -9.12 -5.49 -0.22
CA ASP A 315 -8.01 -4.66 -0.66
C ASP A 315 -8.47 -3.62 -1.68
N VAL A 316 -9.44 -3.95 -2.54
CA VAL A 316 -10.01 -2.97 -3.50
C VAL A 316 -10.77 -1.89 -2.74
N LEU A 317 -11.63 -2.24 -1.79
CA LEU A 317 -12.35 -1.28 -0.96
C LEU A 317 -11.38 -0.38 -0.17
N LEU A 318 -10.37 -0.99 0.46
CA LEU A 318 -9.33 -0.25 1.16
C LEU A 318 -8.57 0.68 0.20
N PHE A 319 -8.21 0.21 -0.98
CA PHE A 319 -7.49 1.01 -1.97
C PHE A 319 -8.31 2.23 -2.41
N GLN A 320 -9.60 2.06 -2.71
CA GLN A 320 -10.47 3.18 -3.04
C GLN A 320 -10.67 4.13 -1.87
N TRP A 321 -10.71 3.62 -0.63
CA TRP A 321 -10.71 4.45 0.57
C TRP A 321 -9.45 5.29 0.71
N ILE A 322 -8.27 4.70 0.48
CA ILE A 322 -6.99 5.40 0.51
C ILE A 322 -6.90 6.44 -0.60
N LYS A 323 -7.34 6.12 -1.82
CA LYS A 323 -7.50 7.10 -2.90
C LYS A 323 -8.35 8.28 -2.45
N ARG A 324 -9.47 8.02 -1.78
CA ARG A 324 -10.34 9.08 -1.25
C ARG A 324 -9.64 9.95 -0.20
N ILE A 325 -8.95 9.35 0.78
CA ILE A 325 -8.17 10.10 1.79
C ILE A 325 -7.12 10.99 1.12
N VAL A 326 -6.34 10.44 0.18
CA VAL A 326 -5.28 11.17 -0.52
C VAL A 326 -5.86 12.33 -1.32
N ALA A 327 -6.95 12.11 -2.05
CA ALA A 327 -7.61 13.15 -2.84
C ALA A 327 -8.17 14.28 -1.98
N GLU A 328 -8.81 13.95 -0.85
CA GLU A 328 -9.28 14.96 0.10
C GLU A 328 -8.12 15.73 0.72
N ARG A 329 -7.03 15.08 1.14
CA ARG A 329 -5.85 15.78 1.69
C ARG A 329 -5.21 16.74 0.68
N THR A 330 -5.22 16.37 -0.60
CA THR A 330 -4.61 17.16 -1.66
C THR A 330 -5.49 18.33 -2.11
N VAL A 331 -6.81 18.12 -2.22
CA VAL A 331 -7.72 19.09 -2.87
C VAL A 331 -8.66 19.78 -1.90
N CYS A 332 -9.06 19.12 -0.81
CA CYS A 332 -10.00 19.67 0.18
C CYS A 332 -9.32 20.53 1.24
N THR A 333 -8.25 21.24 0.90
CA THR A 333 -7.61 22.17 1.84
C THR A 333 -8.68 23.11 2.38
N VAL A 334 -8.88 23.08 3.69
CA VAL A 334 -9.75 24.03 4.39
C VAL A 334 -9.16 25.39 4.04
N ALA A 335 -9.93 26.27 3.41
CA ALA A 335 -9.65 27.69 3.49
C ALA A 335 -9.72 28.00 4.99
N LEU A 336 -8.56 28.02 5.64
CA LEU A 336 -8.40 28.40 7.04
C LEU A 336 -8.86 29.83 7.22
#